data_AF-A0A5J4PGW8-F1
#
_entry.id   AF-A0A5J4PGW8-F1
#
_cell.length_a   1.000
_cell.length_b   1.000
_cell.length_c   1.000
_cell.angle_alpha   90.00
_cell.angle_beta   90.00
_cell.angle_gamma   90.00
#
_symmetry.space_group_name_H-M   'P 1'
#
loop_
_entity.id
_entity.type
_entity.pdbx_description
1 polymer ?
#
loop_
_entity_poly.entity_id
_entity_poly.type
_entity_poly.pdbx_seq_one_letter_code
_entity_poly.pdbx_strand_id
1 'polypeptide(L)' 'EILKCKNDDEARQAGIEWCTAQCKELIARKVPSIHFYSIAAADSIKEVARRIY' A
#
# COMPACT_ATOMS: atom_id res chain seq x y z
N GLU A 1 -1.75 6.06 13.55
CA GLU A 1 -2.73 5.30 12.74
C GLU A 1 -2.71 3.81 13.04
N ILE A 2 -1.65 3.03 12.76
CA ILE A 2 -1.67 1.57 13.05
C ILE A 2 -1.86 1.22 14.54
N LEU A 3 -1.32 2.01 15.47
CA LEU A 3 -1.54 1.81 16.92
C LEU A 3 -3.00 1.99 17.36
N LYS A 4 -3.88 2.51 16.49
CA LYS A 4 -5.31 2.66 16.75
C LYS A 4 -6.13 1.48 16.24
N CYS A 5 -5.54 0.61 15.41
CA CYS A 5 -6.20 -0.57 14.87
C CYS A 5 -6.44 -1.57 16.00
N LYS A 6 -7.64 -2.16 16.02
CA LYS A 6 -8.07 -3.12 17.03
C LYS A 6 -7.81 -4.57 16.64
N ASN A 7 -7.55 -4.80 15.36
CA ASN A 7 -7.33 -6.12 14.77
C ASN A 7 -6.46 -6.02 13.51
N ASP A 8 -6.03 -7.18 13.03
CA ASP A 8 -5.13 -7.30 11.88
C ASP A 8 -5.78 -6.84 10.57
N ASP A 9 -7.10 -6.98 10.42
CA ASP A 9 -7.80 -6.52 9.22
C ASP A 9 -7.80 -5.00 9.11
N GLU A 10 -8.04 -4.29 10.21
CA GLU A 10 -7.92 -2.83 10.28
C GLU A 10 -6.49 -2.38 9.99
N ALA A 11 -5.48 -3.07 10.54
CA ALA A 11 -4.08 -2.76 10.30
C ALA A 11 -3.70 -3.00 8.83
N ARG A 12 -4.18 -4.09 8.22
CA ARG A 12 -4.01 -4.39 6.80
C ARG A 12 -4.64 -3.30 5.93
N GLN A 13 -5.88 -2.92 6.20
CA GLN A 13 -6.59 -1.89 5.44
C GLN A 13 -5.89 -0.53 5.54
N ALA A 14 -5.46 -0.13 6.73
CA ALA A 14 -4.67 1.08 6.95
C ALA A 14 -3.34 1.05 6.17
N GLY A 15 -2.65 -0.09 6.16
CA GLY A 15 -1.42 -0.29 5.39
C GLY A 15 -1.63 -0.14 3.89
N ILE A 16 -2.71 -0.71 3.34
CA ILE A 16 -3.09 -0.58 1.93
C ILE A 16 -3.34 0.88 1.56
N GLU A 17 -4.08 1.62 2.39
CA GLU A 17 -4.38 3.04 2.15
C GLU A 17 -3.11 3.90 2.15
N TRP A 18 -2.25 3.69 3.15
CA TRP A 18 -0.97 4.40 3.26
C TRP A 18 -0.05 4.12 2.07
N CYS A 19 0.14 2.84 1.73
CA CYS A 19 0.99 2.46 0.61
C CYS A 19 0.44 3.00 -0.72
N THR A 20 -0.89 2.97 -0.92
CA THR A 20 -1.54 3.55 -2.11
C THR A 20 -1.27 5.05 -2.23
N ALA A 21 -1.39 5.81 -1.13
CA ALA A 21 -1.12 7.24 -1.14
C ALA A 21 0.34 7.55 -1.51
N GLN A 22 1.29 6.81 -0.93
CA GLN A 22 2.72 6.94 -1.27
C GLN A 22 3.00 6.62 -2.74
N CYS A 23 2.42 5.54 -3.26
CA CYS A 23 2.59 5.18 -4.67
C CYS A 23 2.05 6.27 -5.61
N LYS A 24 0.88 6.83 -5.31
CA LYS A 24 0.31 7.94 -6.09
C LYS A 24 1.21 9.17 -6.09
N GLU A 25 1.82 9.51 -4.95
CA GLU A 25 2.78 10.61 -4.88
C GLU A 25 4.03 10.34 -5.75
N LEU A 26 4.60 9.14 -5.68
CA LEU A 26 5.76 8.76 -6.49
C LEU A 26 5.45 8.78 -7.99
N ILE A 27 4.27 8.29 -8.40
CA ILE A 27 3.79 8.34 -9.78
C ILE A 27 3.63 9.80 -10.24
N ALA A 28 3.03 10.67 -9.41
CA ALA A 28 2.90 12.10 -9.73
C ALA A 28 4.27 12.78 -9.90
N ARG A 29 5.29 12.33 -9.16
CA ARG A 29 6.69 12.75 -9.29
C ARG A 29 7.44 12.06 -10.44
N LYS A 30 6.77 11.23 -11.24
CA LYS A 30 7.30 10.57 -12.45
C LYS A 30 8.49 9.64 -12.18
N VAL A 31 8.46 8.90 -11.07
CA VAL A 31 9.44 7.80 -10.90
C VAL A 31 9.26 6.76 -12.02
N PRO A 32 10.34 6.14 -12.50
CA PRO A 32 10.26 5.22 -13.64
C PRO A 32 9.58 3.89 -13.30
N SER A 33 9.65 3.45 -12.04
CA SER A 33 9.00 2.23 -11.56
C SER A 33 8.86 2.24 -10.03
N ILE A 34 8.00 1.35 -9.51
CA ILE A 34 7.84 1.09 -8.08
C ILE A 34 8.05 -0.41 -7.85
N HIS A 35 8.98 -0.76 -6.96
CA HIS A 35 9.24 -2.14 -6.55
C HIS A 35 8.74 -2.36 -5.12
N PHE A 36 8.04 -3.47 -4.88
CA PHE A 36 7.45 -3.79 -3.59
C PHE A 36 8.15 -4.97 -2.92
N TYR A 37 8.57 -4.80 -1.66
CA TYR A 37 8.94 -5.91 -0.79
C TYR A 37 7.67 -6.46 -0.13
N SER A 38 7.08 -7.51 -0.70
CA SER A 38 5.77 -8.00 -0.25
C SER A 38 5.80 -8.76 1.07
N ILE A 39 6.92 -9.41 1.43
CA ILE A 39 7.09 -10.21 2.66
C ILE A 39 5.82 -11.03 2.98
N ALA A 40 5.43 -11.91 2.05
CA ALA A 40 4.20 -12.74 2.12
C ALA A 40 2.84 -12.00 2.10
N ALA A 41 2.78 -10.67 2.12
CA ALA A 41 1.55 -9.88 2.00
C ALA A 41 1.15 -9.59 0.54
N ALA A 42 1.20 -10.62 -0.32
CA ALA A 42 0.96 -10.47 -1.76
C ALA A 42 -0.43 -9.90 -2.10
N ASP A 43 -1.47 -10.28 -1.35
CA ASP A 43 -2.83 -9.78 -1.56
C ASP A 43 -2.96 -8.28 -1.27
N SER A 44 -2.29 -7.78 -0.23
CA SER A 44 -2.24 -6.35 0.07
C SER A 44 -1.57 -5.58 -1.05
N ILE A 45 -0.46 -6.08 -1.59
CA ILE A 45 0.25 -5.44 -2.71
C ILE A 45 -0.58 -5.48 -3.99
N LYS A 46 -1.28 -6.59 -4.25
CA LYS A 46 -2.20 -6.71 -5.39
C LYS A 46 -3.31 -5.65 -5.34
N GLU A 47 -3.88 -5.43 -4.15
CA GLU A 47 -4.90 -4.39 -3.96
C GLU A 47 -4.34 -2.98 -4.12
N VAL A 48 -3.12 -2.70 -3.64
CA VAL A 48 -2.43 -1.43 -3.89
C VAL A 48 -2.23 -1.21 -5.39
N ALA A 49 -1.70 -2.22 -6.10
CA ALA A 49 -1.45 -2.15 -7.54
C ALA A 49 -2.73 -1.86 -8.34
N ARG A 50 -3.85 -2.49 -7.98
CA ARG A 50 -5.18 -2.26 -8.61
C ARG A 50 -5.69 -0.83 -8.44
N ARG A 51 -5.21 -0.08 -7.44
CA ARG A 51 -5.67 1.30 -7.16
C ARG A 51 -4.82 2.36 -7.86
N ILE A 52 -3.66 1.99 -8.41
CA ILE A 52 -2.67 2.93 -8.96
C ILE A 52 -2.35 2.67 -10.45
N TYR A 53 -2.75 1.52 -10.99
CA TYR A 53 -2.69 1.15 -12.40
C TYR A 53 -4.10 0.90 -12.94
#